data_AF-A0A923ECW0-F1
#
_entry.id   AF-A0A923ECW0-F1
#
_cell.length_a   1.000
_cell.length_b   1.000
_cell.length_c   1.000
_cell.angle_alpha   90.00
_cell.angle_beta   90.00
_cell.angle_gamma   90.00
#
_symmetry.space_group_name_H-M   'P 1'
#
loop_
_entity.id
_entity.type
_entity.pdbx_description
1 polymer ?
#
loop_
_entity_poly.entity_id
_entity_poly.type
_entity_poly.pdbx_seq_one_letter_code
_entity_poly.pdbx_strand_id
1 'polypeptide(L)' 'MKKYSKIIAIFIITVIWGYFTDLKNGEIGWFIGRIIFMPILYLFFSKSLTKKQIQNSGYK' A
#
# COMPACT_ATOMS: atom_id res chain seq x y z
N MET A 1 -15.57 -5.39 9.85
CA MET A 1 -14.32 -5.12 10.62
C MET A 1 -13.07 -5.81 10.04
N LYS A 2 -13.11 -7.08 9.62
CA LYS A 2 -11.92 -7.81 9.10
C LYS A 2 -11.23 -7.20 7.87
N LYS A 3 -11.95 -6.44 7.02
CA LYS A 3 -11.41 -5.85 5.78
C LYS A 3 -10.34 -4.78 6.03
N TYR A 4 -10.47 -4.03 7.13
CA TYR A 4 -9.52 -2.96 7.49
C TYR A 4 -8.29 -3.49 8.23
N SER A 5 -8.36 -4.67 8.85
CA SER A 5 -7.22 -5.22 9.60
C SER A 5 -6.02 -5.53 8.70
N LYS A 6 -6.26 -5.92 7.45
CA LYS A 6 -5.19 -6.16 6.46
C LYS A 6 -4.48 -4.87 6.05
N ILE A 7 -5.25 -3.79 5.85
CA ILE A 7 -4.70 -2.48 5.47
C ILE A 7 -3.85 -1.93 6.60
N ILE A 8 -4.33 -2.04 7.85
CA ILE A 8 -3.60 -1.60 9.03
C ILE A 8 -2.29 -2.39 9.20
N ALA A 9 -2.32 -3.71 9.02
CA ALA A 9 -1.11 -4.54 9.11
C ALA A 9 -0.06 -4.15 8.05
N ILE A 10 -0.48 -3.97 6.79
CA ILE A 10 0.42 -3.54 5.70
C ILE A 10 1.00 -2.14 5.99
N PHE A 11 0.19 -1.25 6.55
CA PHE A 11 0.62 0.09 6.90
C PHE A 11 1.69 0.07 8.01
N ILE A 12 1.47 -0.70 9.08
CA ILE A 12 2.44 -0.85 10.18
C ILE A 12 3.78 -1.38 9.66
N ILE A 13 3.75 -2.42 8.82
CA ILE A 13 4.97 -2.99 8.22
C ILE A 13 5.70 -1.93 7.38
N THR A 14 4.97 -1.16 6.59
CA THR A 14 5.53 -0.09 5.74
C THR A 14 6.20 1.00 6.57
N VAL A 15 5.59 1.41 7.68
CA VAL A 15 6.14 2.43 8.59
C VAL A 15 7.41 1.92 9.28
N ILE A 16 7.38 0.69 9.81
CA ILE A 16 8.55 0.09 10.48
C ILE A 16 9.70 -0.05 9.48
N TRP A 17 9.43 -0.59 8.29
CA TRP A 17 10.44 -0.77 7.26
C TRP A 17 11.03 0.58 6.81
N GLY A 18 10.17 1.56 6.51
CA GLY A 18 10.60 2.91 6.11
C GLY A 18 11.42 3.61 7.19
N TYR A 19 11.16 3.35 8.47
CA TYR A 19 11.98 3.90 9.55
C TYR A 19 13.43 3.42 9.43
N PHE A 20 13.64 2.13 9.18
CA PHE A 20 14.99 1.56 9.05
C PHE A 20 15.68 1.93 7.74
N THR A 21 14.94 2.04 6.63
CA THR A 21 15.54 2.32 5.31
C THR A 21 15.72 3.80 5.04
N ASP A 22 14.80 4.64 5.51
CA ASP A 22 14.74 6.04 5.13
C ASP A 22 15.09 6.93 6.34
N LEU A 23 14.34 6.80 7.46
CA LEU A 23 14.46 7.71 8.60
C LEU A 23 15.78 7.55 9.36
N LYS A 24 16.24 6.31 9.56
CA LYS A 24 17.52 5.99 10.21
C LYS A 24 18.72 6.54 9.42
N ASN A 25 18.57 6.68 8.11
CA ASN A 25 19.60 7.22 7.22
C ASN A 25 19.47 8.75 7.02
N GLY A 26 18.52 9.40 7.71
CA GLY A 26 18.29 10.84 7.63
C GLY A 26 17.42 11.29 6.44
N GLU A 27 16.87 10.35 5.65
CA GLU A 27 16.07 10.63 4.46
C GLU A 27 14.60 10.90 4.81
N ILE A 28 14.35 11.92 5.63
CA ILE A 28 13.01 12.31 6.10
C ILE A 28 12.02 12.51 4.94
N GLY A 29 12.47 13.14 3.85
CA GLY A 29 11.63 13.42 2.68
C GLY A 29 11.15 12.13 1.98
N TRP A 30 12.05 11.15 1.83
CA TRP A 30 11.72 9.84 1.25
C TRP A 30 10.76 9.05 2.13
N PHE A 31 10.97 9.09 3.45
CA PHE A 31 10.08 8.42 4.41
C PHE A 31 8.64 8.96 4.34
N ILE A 32 8.49 10.29 4.38
CA ILE A 32 7.19 10.96 4.28
C ILE A 32 6.54 10.65 2.93
N GLY A 33 7.31 10.73 1.84
CA GLY A 33 6.87 10.34 0.52
C GLY A 33 6.33 8.91 0.50
N ARG A 34 7.07 7.95 1.08
CA ARG A 34 6.66 6.54 1.14
C ARG A 34 5.36 6.35 1.90
N ILE A 35 5.20 6.99 3.06
CA ILE A 35 3.98 6.87 3.89
C ILE A 35 2.74 7.39 3.16
N ILE A 36 2.87 8.45 2.35
CA ILE A 36 1.74 9.04 1.61
C ILE A 36 1.49 8.29 0.29
N PHE A 37 2.54 7.95 -0.46
CA PHE A 37 2.42 7.33 -1.77
C PHE A 37 2.04 5.85 -1.70
N MET A 38 2.52 5.06 -0.73
CA MET A 38 2.20 3.62 -0.66
C MET A 38 0.70 3.32 -0.50
N PRO A 39 -0.05 3.99 0.40
CA PRO A 39 -1.50 3.82 0.50
C PRO A 39 -2.23 4.21 -0.78
N ILE A 40 -1.81 5.31 -1.42
CA ILE A 40 -2.41 5.81 -2.66
C ILE A 40 -2.20 4.81 -3.79
N LEU A 41 -0.96 4.31 -3.96
CA LEU A 41 -0.63 3.29 -4.95
C LEU A 41 -1.40 2.00 -4.67
N TYR A 42 -1.46 1.54 -3.41
CA TYR A 42 -2.22 0.35 -3.05
C TYR A 42 -3.71 0.47 -3.41
N LEU A 43 -4.33 1.63 -3.14
CA LEU A 43 -5.72 1.90 -3.51
C LEU A 43 -5.92 1.97 -5.03
N PHE A 44 -4.97 2.57 -5.75
CA PHE A 44 -5.02 2.67 -7.20
C PHE A 44 -4.87 1.30 -7.89
N PHE A 45 -3.85 0.52 -7.49
CA PHE A 45 -3.61 -0.82 -8.01
C PHE A 45 -4.70 -1.82 -7.62
N SER A 46 -5.24 -1.76 -6.40
CA SER A 46 -6.34 -2.65 -5.99
C SER A 46 -7.60 -2.41 -6.82
N LYS A 47 -7.92 -1.15 -7.18
CA LYS A 47 -9.03 -0.84 -8.09
C LYS A 47 -8.78 -1.31 -9.53
N SER A 48 -7.55 -1.15 -10.03
CA SER A 48 -7.16 -1.61 -11.36
C SER A 48 -7.26 -3.13 -11.51
N LEU A 49 -6.76 -3.89 -10.52
CA LEU A 49 -6.82 -5.35 -10.52
C LEU A 49 -8.26 -5.88 -10.39
N THR A 50 -9.13 -5.19 -9.64
CA THR A 50 -10.55 -5.58 -9.52
C THR A 50 -11.28 -5.50 -10.86
N LYS A 51 -11.00 -4.47 -11.68
CA LYS A 51 -11.58 -4.35 -13.02
C LYS A 51 -11.12 -5.49 -13.94
N LYS A 52 -9.84 -5.87 -13.84
CA LYS A 52 -9.24 -6.95 -14.64
C LYS A 52 -9.72 -8.34 -14.22
N GLN A 53 -10.02 -8.55 -12.94
CA GLN A 53 -10.66 -9.79 -12.47
C GLN A 53 -12.11 -9.90 -12.93
N ILE A 54 -12.91 -8.84 -12.90
CA ILE A 54 -14.29 -8.87 -13.39
C ILE A 54 -14.34 -9.14 -14.91
N GLN A 55 -13.39 -8.58 -15.66
CA GLN A 55 -13.28 -8.82 -17.10
C GLN A 55 -12.79 -10.25 -17.44
N ASN A 56 -11.89 -10.84 -16.62
CA ASN A 56 -11.48 -12.24 -16.77
C ASN A 56 -12.47 -13.25 -16.15
N SER A 57 -13.42 -12.79 -15.35
CA SER A 57 -14.46 -13.62 -14.70
C SER A 57 -15.82 -13.51 -15.40
N GLY A 58 -15.92 -12.74 -16.50
CA GLY A 58 -17.10 -12.69 -17.34
C GLY A 58 -17.09 -13.76 -18.43
N TYR A 59 -18.17 -14.53 -18.48
CA TYR A 59 -18.63 -15.44 -19.54
C TYR A 59 -18.08 -16.88 -19.57
N LYS A 60 -18.63 -17.70 -18.65
CA LYS A 60 -19.66 -18.66 -19.07
C LYS A 60 -20.96 -18.34 -18.35
#